data_AF-A0A7W1GLW1-F1
#
_entry.id   AF-A0A7W1GLW1-F1
#
_cell.length_a   1.000
_cell.length_b   1.000
_cell.length_c   1.000
_cell.angle_alpha   90.00
_cell.angle_beta   90.00
_cell.angle_gamma   90.00
#
_symmetry.space_group_name_H-M   'P 1'
#
loop_
_entity.id
_entity.type
_entity.pdbx_description
1 polymer ?
#
loop_
_entity_poly.entity_id
_entity_poly.type
_entity_poly.pdbx_seq_one_letter_code
_entity_poly.pdbx_strand_id
1 'polypeptide(L)'
;LPAVDRARVLESRLGIDVLRHRIVDRFSGLTRVSLAHALLASLPVRESVTTNYDDLFEQAAKSCGRPVSVLPYESVRDADRWLLKLHGDAGSPAELLNAARIDVDAIVEAARSLVDQEASDEALARERYRAPIRSAQG
;
A
#
# COMPACT_ATOMS: atom_id res chain seq x y z
N LEU A 1 0.53 26.84 -16.22
CA LEU A 1 0.98 26.44 -14.87
C LEU A 1 1.27 24.95 -14.85
N PRO A 2 2.46 24.52 -14.42
CA PRO A 2 2.78 23.13 -14.06
C PRO A 2 1.71 22.49 -13.15
N ALA A 3 1.58 21.17 -13.19
CA ALA A 3 0.53 20.46 -12.43
C ALA A 3 0.64 20.66 -10.91
N VAL A 4 1.87 20.70 -10.40
CA VAL A 4 2.18 20.93 -8.98
C VAL A 4 1.71 22.33 -8.55
N ASP A 5 1.93 23.34 -9.38
CA ASP A 5 1.46 24.71 -9.11
C ASP A 5 -0.07 24.81 -9.12
N ARG A 6 -0.75 24.00 -9.96
CA ARG A 6 -2.23 23.99 -9.99
C ARG A 6 -2.85 23.41 -8.72
N ALA A 7 -2.27 22.34 -8.18
CA ALA A 7 -2.74 21.76 -6.92
C ALA A 7 -2.61 22.76 -5.76
N ARG A 8 -1.48 23.46 -5.67
CA ARG A 8 -1.24 24.48 -4.66
C ARG A 8 -2.16 25.70 -4.79
N VAL A 9 -2.48 26.09 -6.03
CA VAL A 9 -3.48 27.15 -6.30
C VAL A 9 -4.89 26.71 -5.94
N LEU A 10 -5.26 25.44 -6.17
CA LEU A 10 -6.56 24.92 -5.76
C LEU A 10 -6.69 24.84 -4.24
N GLU A 11 -5.64 24.38 -3.55
CA GLU A 11 -5.58 24.37 -2.09
C GLU A 11 -5.73 25.78 -1.51
N SER A 12 -5.00 26.77 -2.02
CA SER A 12 -5.08 28.14 -1.51
C SER A 12 -6.45 28.80 -1.74
N ARG A 13 -7.19 28.38 -2.77
CA ARG A 13 -8.50 28.92 -3.11
C ARG A 13 -9.66 28.21 -2.40
N LEU A 14 -9.56 26.90 -2.22
CA LEU A 14 -10.65 26.08 -1.69
C LEU A 14 -10.49 25.80 -0.18
N GLY A 15 -9.27 25.89 0.34
CA GLY A 15 -8.90 25.30 1.62
C GLY A 15 -8.66 23.79 1.49
N ILE A 16 -7.77 23.27 2.33
CA ILE A 16 -7.32 21.88 2.26
C ILE A 16 -8.46 20.88 2.50
N ASP A 17 -9.40 21.18 3.40
CA ASP A 17 -10.50 20.27 3.74
C ASP A 17 -11.51 20.13 2.61
N VAL A 18 -11.86 21.23 1.94
CA VAL A 18 -12.74 21.22 0.77
C VAL A 18 -12.08 20.47 -0.38
N LEU A 19 -10.78 20.68 -0.59
CA LEU A 19 -10.03 19.96 -1.62
C LEU A 19 -9.99 18.46 -1.34
N ARG A 20 -9.71 18.05 -0.10
CA ARG A 20 -9.76 16.64 0.32
C ARG A 20 -11.12 16.03 0.07
N HIS A 21 -12.19 16.69 0.51
CA HIS A 21 -13.55 16.20 0.32
C HIS A 21 -13.88 15.98 -1.17
N ARG A 22 -13.51 16.92 -2.04
CA ARG A 22 -13.70 16.77 -3.49
C ARG A 22 -12.89 15.62 -4.10
N ILE A 23 -11.71 15.31 -3.56
CA ILE A 23 -10.93 14.14 -4.00
C ILE A 23 -11.66 12.86 -3.59
N VAL A 24 -12.07 12.75 -2.32
CA VAL A 24 -12.84 11.60 -1.82
C VAL A 24 -14.10 11.40 -2.65
N ASP A 25 -14.92 12.44 -2.81
CA ASP A 25 -16.16 12.37 -3.60
C ASP A 25 -15.92 11.90 -5.04
N ARG A 26 -14.77 12.24 -5.62
CA ARG A 26 -14.45 11.92 -7.02
C ARG A 26 -13.93 10.50 -7.21
N PHE A 27 -13.22 9.96 -6.23
CA PHE A 27 -12.43 8.74 -6.37
C PHE A 27 -12.89 7.58 -5.48
N SER A 28 -13.72 7.83 -4.47
CA SER A 28 -14.34 6.77 -3.67
C SER A 28 -15.41 6.01 -4.46
N GLY A 29 -15.45 4.68 -4.29
CA GLY A 29 -16.50 3.84 -4.87
C GLY A 29 -16.39 3.60 -6.38
N LEU A 30 -15.23 3.87 -6.99
CA LEU A 30 -14.98 3.52 -8.39
C LEU A 30 -14.84 2.00 -8.53
N THR A 31 -15.52 1.41 -9.51
CA THR A 31 -15.54 -0.05 -9.72
C THR A 31 -15.07 -0.48 -11.11
N ARG A 32 -14.83 0.48 -12.01
CA ARG A 32 -14.43 0.20 -13.39
C ARG A 32 -12.91 0.11 -13.50
N VAL A 33 -12.40 -1.09 -13.27
CA VAL A 33 -10.99 -1.43 -13.50
C VAL A 33 -10.66 -1.36 -14.99
N SER A 34 -9.63 -0.60 -15.37
CA SER A 34 -9.17 -0.54 -16.75
C SER A 34 -8.25 -1.72 -17.11
N LEU A 35 -8.09 -1.99 -18.40
CA LEU A 35 -7.16 -3.02 -18.90
C LEU A 35 -5.72 -2.79 -18.38
N ALA A 36 -5.28 -1.53 -18.27
CA ALA A 36 -3.95 -1.22 -17.76
C ALA A 36 -3.76 -1.67 -16.31
N HIS A 37 -4.77 -1.49 -15.45
CA HIS A 37 -4.70 -1.98 -14.07
C HIS A 37 -4.57 -3.50 -14.04
N ALA A 38 -5.38 -4.22 -14.82
CA ALA A 38 -5.33 -5.68 -14.90
C ALA A 38 -3.98 -6.18 -15.43
N LEU A 39 -3.44 -5.56 -16.48
CA LEU A 39 -2.13 -5.91 -17.03
C LEU A 39 -1.02 -5.71 -15.99
N LEU A 40 -0.96 -4.54 -15.35
CA LEU A 40 0.06 -4.25 -14.33
C LEU A 40 -0.09 -5.15 -13.09
N ALA A 41 -1.32 -5.39 -12.65
CA ALA A 41 -1.63 -6.26 -11.52
C ALA A 41 -1.23 -7.72 -11.77
N SER A 42 -1.26 -8.17 -13.04
CA SER A 42 -0.89 -9.54 -13.42
C SER A 42 0.63 -9.79 -13.41
N LEU A 43 1.46 -8.75 -13.48
CA LEU A 43 2.91 -8.89 -13.50
C LEU A 43 3.44 -9.42 -12.17
N PRO A 44 4.55 -10.19 -12.17
CA PRO A 44 5.20 -10.69 -10.96
C PRO A 44 6.02 -9.62 -10.22
N VAL A 45 5.51 -8.38 -10.20
CA VAL A 45 6.10 -7.26 -9.47
C VAL A 45 5.63 -7.32 -8.03
N ARG A 46 6.57 -7.31 -7.07
CA ARG A 46 6.27 -7.30 -5.63
C ARG A 46 6.11 -5.90 -5.05
N GLU A 47 6.73 -4.92 -5.67
CA GLU A 47 6.87 -3.56 -5.14
C GLU A 47 6.29 -2.58 -6.16
N SER A 48 5.26 -1.82 -5.79
CA SER A 48 4.62 -0.87 -6.69
C SER A 48 4.38 0.46 -5.99
N VAL A 49 4.51 1.55 -6.73
CA VAL A 49 4.31 2.91 -6.22
C VAL A 49 3.31 3.62 -7.13
N THR A 50 2.36 4.33 -6.54
CA THR A 50 1.34 5.09 -7.27
C THR A 50 1.10 6.46 -6.67
N THR A 51 0.63 7.37 -7.52
CA THR A 51 0.12 8.70 -7.13
C THR A 51 -1.41 8.77 -7.22
N ASN A 52 -2.07 7.68 -7.60
CA ASN A 52 -3.52 7.58 -7.68
C ASN A 52 -4.15 7.51 -6.28
N TYR A 53 -5.36 8.05 -6.16
CA TYR A 53 -6.14 8.05 -4.92
C TYR A 53 -7.16 6.91 -4.82
N ASP A 54 -7.64 6.43 -5.97
CA ASP A 54 -8.60 5.32 -6.07
C ASP A 54 -7.96 3.96 -5.75
N ASP A 55 -8.80 2.94 -5.56
CA ASP A 55 -8.43 1.56 -5.21
C ASP A 55 -8.50 0.60 -6.42
N LEU A 56 -8.49 1.11 -7.66
CA LEU A 56 -8.70 0.27 -8.86
C LEU A 56 -7.56 -0.71 -9.12
N PHE A 57 -6.33 -0.39 -8.72
CA PHE A 57 -5.20 -1.32 -8.84
C PHE A 57 -5.36 -2.48 -7.85
N GLU A 58 -5.80 -2.19 -6.64
CA GLU A 58 -6.02 -3.14 -5.56
C GLU A 58 -7.17 -4.09 -5.90
N GLN A 59 -8.27 -3.54 -6.44
CA GLN A 59 -9.36 -4.34 -6.99
C GLN A 59 -8.88 -5.27 -8.12
N ALA A 60 -8.04 -4.77 -9.03
CA ALA A 60 -7.45 -5.58 -10.10
C ALA A 60 -6.54 -6.68 -9.55
N ALA A 61 -5.66 -6.34 -8.62
CA ALA A 61 -4.72 -7.24 -7.96
C ALA A 61 -5.46 -8.37 -7.22
N LYS A 62 -6.51 -8.03 -6.48
CA LYS A 62 -7.41 -9.01 -5.85
C LYS A 62 -8.09 -9.91 -6.88
N SER A 63 -8.59 -9.35 -7.97
CA SER A 63 -9.25 -10.12 -9.05
C SER A 63 -8.29 -11.06 -9.79
N CYS A 64 -7.00 -10.71 -9.87
CA CYS A 64 -5.95 -11.57 -10.40
C CYS A 64 -5.46 -12.63 -9.39
N GLY A 65 -6.00 -12.69 -8.18
CA GLY A 65 -5.56 -13.62 -7.12
C GLY A 65 -4.21 -13.22 -6.51
N ARG A 66 -3.82 -11.95 -6.60
CA ARG A 66 -2.52 -11.42 -6.15
C ARG A 66 -2.71 -10.12 -5.35
N PRO A 67 -3.41 -10.16 -4.20
CA PRO A 67 -3.67 -8.97 -3.40
C PRO A 67 -2.36 -8.29 -2.97
N VAL A 68 -2.47 -7.01 -2.61
CA VAL A 68 -1.34 -6.18 -2.19
C VAL A 68 -1.65 -5.54 -0.84
N SER A 69 -0.63 -5.39 0.01
CA SER A 69 -0.72 -4.50 1.18
C SER A 69 -0.57 -3.05 0.74
N VAL A 70 -1.45 -2.16 1.18
CA VAL A 70 -1.43 -0.73 0.81
C VAL A 70 -0.67 0.09 1.85
N LEU A 71 0.50 0.59 1.47
CA LEU A 71 1.34 1.44 2.32
C LEU A 71 0.97 2.92 2.18
N PRO A 72 1.06 3.72 3.27
CA PRO A 72 1.54 3.37 4.61
C PRO A 72 0.46 2.83 5.58
N TYR A 73 -0.72 2.48 5.09
CA TYR A 73 -1.90 2.19 5.93
C TYR A 73 -1.92 0.77 6.50
N GLU A 74 -1.42 -0.18 5.74
CA GLU A 74 -1.41 -1.60 6.08
C GLU A 74 0.02 -2.06 6.35
N SER A 75 0.16 -3.09 7.19
CA SER A 75 1.46 -3.74 7.38
C SER A 75 1.72 -4.75 6.27
N VAL A 76 2.99 -4.92 5.88
CA VAL A 76 3.40 -5.91 4.85
C VAL A 76 3.28 -7.36 5.34
N ARG A 77 2.89 -7.56 6.61
CA ARG A 77 2.94 -8.83 7.34
C ARG A 77 2.29 -10.04 6.67
N ASP A 78 1.29 -9.79 5.82
CA ASP A 78 0.53 -10.85 5.14
C ASP A 78 0.77 -10.90 3.62
N ALA A 79 1.62 -10.02 3.06
CA ALA A 79 1.78 -9.91 1.61
C ALA A 79 3.25 -9.80 1.17
N ASP A 80 3.68 -10.80 0.39
CA ASP A 80 4.87 -10.75 -0.50
C ASP A 80 4.82 -9.60 -1.54
N ARG A 81 3.76 -8.78 -1.53
CA ARG A 81 3.44 -7.76 -2.52
C ARG A 81 2.82 -6.53 -1.88
N TRP A 82 3.34 -5.34 -2.17
CA TRP A 82 2.85 -4.07 -1.63
C TRP A 82 2.67 -2.99 -2.69
N LEU A 83 1.78 -2.05 -2.39
CA LEU A 83 1.52 -0.83 -3.15
C LEU A 83 1.67 0.39 -2.24
N LEU A 84 2.61 1.28 -2.55
CA LEU A 84 2.80 2.54 -1.85
C LEU A 84 2.00 3.67 -2.54
N LYS A 85 1.12 4.33 -1.79
CA LYS A 85 0.37 5.52 -2.24
C LYS A 85 1.03 6.81 -1.77
N LEU A 86 1.61 7.57 -2.70
CA LEU A 86 2.41 8.78 -2.38
C LEU A 86 1.60 10.01 -2.01
N HIS A 87 0.36 10.15 -2.49
CA HIS A 87 -0.45 11.35 -2.24
C HIS A 87 -1.57 11.11 -1.22
N GLY A 88 -1.63 9.90 -0.69
CA GLY A 88 -2.67 9.42 0.17
C GLY A 88 -3.71 8.55 -0.55
N ASP A 89 -4.74 8.16 0.18
CA ASP A 89 -5.78 7.23 -0.25
C ASP A 89 -7.18 7.83 -0.04
N ALA A 90 -8.08 7.66 -1.01
CA ALA A 90 -9.44 8.20 -0.93
C ALA A 90 -10.30 7.53 0.17
N GLY A 91 -9.97 6.30 0.56
CA GLY A 91 -10.51 5.59 1.72
C GLY A 91 -9.93 6.03 3.06
N SER A 92 -8.84 6.81 3.06
CA SER A 92 -8.21 7.41 4.25
C SER A 92 -8.12 8.96 4.16
N PRO A 93 -9.26 9.69 4.21
CA PRO A 93 -9.32 11.13 3.91
C PRO A 93 -8.42 12.02 4.77
N ALA A 94 -8.17 11.63 6.02
CA ALA A 94 -7.34 12.38 6.96
C ALA A 94 -5.87 12.44 6.53
N GLU A 95 -5.44 11.51 5.68
CA GLU A 95 -4.05 11.37 5.23
C GLU A 95 -3.81 11.91 3.81
N LEU A 96 -4.87 12.27 3.11
CA LEU A 96 -4.79 12.87 1.77
C LEU A 96 -3.98 14.16 1.79
N LEU A 97 -3.14 14.33 0.77
CA LEU A 97 -2.36 15.55 0.52
C LEU A 97 -1.38 15.92 1.65
N ASN A 98 -1.04 14.98 2.55
CA ASN A 98 0.05 15.14 3.54
C ASN A 98 1.46 15.07 2.91
N ALA A 99 1.57 15.41 1.62
CA ALA A 99 2.75 15.28 0.77
C ALA A 99 3.96 16.12 1.20
N ALA A 100 3.85 16.91 2.27
CA ALA A 100 4.95 17.74 2.75
C ALA A 100 6.17 16.93 3.24
N ARG A 101 6.04 15.63 3.60
CA ARG A 101 7.15 14.84 4.17
C ARG A 101 7.00 13.31 4.00
N ILE A 102 6.60 12.80 2.83
CA ILE A 102 6.67 11.35 2.62
C ILE A 102 8.11 10.98 2.25
N ASP A 103 8.85 10.47 3.23
CA ASP A 103 10.15 9.86 3.04
C ASP A 103 9.95 8.45 2.47
N VAL A 104 9.96 8.37 1.14
CA VAL A 104 9.73 7.12 0.40
C VAL A 104 10.78 6.09 0.76
N ASP A 105 12.04 6.52 0.94
CA ASP A 105 13.14 5.61 1.28
C ASP A 105 12.93 5.06 2.70
N ALA A 106 12.56 5.89 3.67
CA ALA A 106 12.24 5.42 5.02
C ALA A 106 11.03 4.46 5.05
N ILE A 107 10.00 4.69 4.23
CA ILE A 107 8.84 3.80 4.16
C ILE A 107 9.21 2.47 3.49
N VAL A 108 10.00 2.50 2.42
CA VAL A 108 10.47 1.30 1.74
C VAL A 108 11.41 0.49 2.63
N GLU A 109 12.32 1.14 3.35
CA GLU A 109 13.21 0.46 4.31
C GLU A 109 12.43 -0.11 5.50
N ALA A 110 11.44 0.62 6.03
CA ALA A 110 10.55 0.08 7.07
C ALA A 110 9.76 -1.13 6.56
N ALA A 111 9.25 -1.08 5.33
CA ALA A 111 8.55 -2.19 4.70
C ALA A 111 9.46 -3.41 4.53
N ARG A 112 10.71 -3.21 4.05
CA ARG A 112 11.70 -4.30 3.90
C ARG A 112 12.10 -4.91 5.24
N SER A 113 12.39 -4.08 6.24
CA SER A 113 12.77 -4.55 7.57
C SER A 113 11.67 -5.37 8.25
N LEU A 114 10.40 -5.06 8.01
CA LEU A 114 9.28 -5.85 8.55
C LEU A 114 9.21 -7.24 7.89
N VAL A 115 9.41 -7.31 6.57
CA VAL A 115 9.44 -8.58 5.82
C VAL A 115 10.61 -9.47 6.27
N ASP A 116 11.80 -8.88 6.44
CA ASP A 116 12.99 -9.64 6.86
C ASP A 116 12.87 -10.18 8.30
N GLN A 117 12.26 -9.41 9.21
CA GLN A 117 12.02 -9.83 10.59
C GLN A 117 11.08 -11.04 10.66
N GLU A 118 10.02 -11.06 9.86
CA GLU A 118 9.06 -12.18 9.86
C GLU A 118 9.64 -13.44 9.25
N ALA A 119 10.40 -13.33 8.16
CA ALA A 119 11.11 -14.46 7.57
C ALA A 119 12.06 -15.11 8.60
N SER A 120 12.71 -14.29 9.44
CA SER A 120 13.56 -14.74 10.53
C SER A 120 12.75 -15.42 11.65
N ASP A 121 11.65 -14.81 12.09
CA ASP A 121 10.78 -15.35 13.14
C ASP A 121 10.12 -16.68 12.74
N GLU A 122 9.69 -16.81 11.48
CA GLU A 122 9.10 -18.04 10.95
C GLU A 122 10.15 -19.15 10.84
N ALA A 123 11.39 -18.83 10.44
CA ALA A 123 12.50 -19.77 10.44
C ALA A 123 12.82 -20.27 11.85
N LEU A 124 12.86 -19.37 12.84
CA LEU A 124 13.09 -19.69 14.25
C LEU A 124 11.97 -20.57 14.84
N ALA A 125 10.71 -20.29 14.48
CA ALA A 125 9.56 -21.09 14.87
C ALA A 125 9.65 -22.51 14.29
N ARG A 126 9.99 -22.65 12.99
CA ARG A 126 10.17 -23.95 12.33
C ARG A 126 11.29 -24.77 12.97
N GLU A 127 12.39 -24.14 13.39
CA GLU A 127 13.48 -24.83 14.10
C GLU A 127 13.05 -25.29 15.49
N ARG A 128 12.28 -24.47 16.22
CA ARG A 128 11.77 -24.80 17.55
C ARG A 128 10.78 -25.97 17.55
N TYR A 129 9.97 -26.11 16.49
CA TYR A 129 9.06 -27.25 16.30
C TYR A 129 9.72 -28.50 15.70
N ARG A 130 11.00 -28.43 15.31
CA ARG A 130 11.78 -29.58 14.81
C ARG A 130 12.50 -30.36 15.92
N ALA A 131 12.44 -29.89 17.17
CA ALA A 131 13.00 -30.63 18.30
C ALA A 131 12.31 -32.00 18.43
N PRO A 132 13.07 -33.12 18.52
CA PRO A 132 12.45 -34.43 18.64
C PRO A 132 11.63 -34.47 19.93
N ILE A 133 10.37 -34.90 19.83
CA ILE A 133 9.61 -35.38 20.98
C ILE A 133 10.46 -36.52 21.55
N ARG A 134 11.25 -36.25 22.59
CA ARG A 134 11.96 -37.29 23.34
C ARG A 134 10.86 -38.19 23.89
N SER A 135 10.71 -39.35 23.27
CA SER A 135 9.88 -40.44 23.74
C SER A 135 10.27 -40.73 25.19
N ALA A 136 9.40 -40.36 26.12
CA ALA A 136 9.44 -40.88 27.47
C ALA A 136 9.13 -42.39 27.36
N GLN A 137 10.18 -43.20 27.31
CA GLN A 137 10.08 -44.61 27.63
C GLN A 137 10.73 -44.81 29.00
N GLY A 138 9.87 -45.10 29.97
CA GLY A 138 10.23 -45.86 31.16
C GLY A 138 10.07 -47.35 30.89
#